data_AF-A0AA42YX84-F1
#
_entry.id   AF-A0AA42YX84-F1
#
_cell.length_a   1.000
_cell.length_b   1.000
_cell.length_c   1.000
_cell.angle_alpha   90.00
_cell.angle_beta   90.00
_cell.angle_gamma   90.00
#
_symmetry.space_group_name_H-M   'P 1'
#
loop_
_entity.id
_entity.type
_entity.pdbx_description
1 polymer ?
#
loop_
_entity_poly.entity_id
_entity_poly.type
_entity_poly.pdbx_seq_one_letter_code
_entity_poly.pdbx_strand_id
1 'polypeptide(L)' 'MLKEKSSQKAAFGKKTGEIDDVMVKDPYCEIYFAKRDGVHLNIKGKDVYFCSKECKDKFLEKQTKG' A
#
# COMPACT_ATOMS: atom_id res chain seq x y z
N MET A 1 20.54 -27.84 -4.82
CA MET A 1 20.54 -26.38 -4.59
C MET A 1 19.92 -25.71 -5.79
N LEU A 2 18.84 -24.92 -5.63
CA LEU A 2 18.31 -23.83 -6.50
C LEU A 2 16.88 -23.52 -5.98
N LYS A 3 16.68 -22.42 -5.21
CA LYS A 3 16.18 -21.09 -5.68
C LYS A 3 14.69 -21.16 -6.07
N GLU A 4 13.72 -20.45 -5.51
CA GLU A 4 13.66 -19.07 -5.04
C GLU A 4 12.44 -18.81 -4.12
N LYS A 5 12.64 -17.93 -3.13
CA LYS A 5 11.61 -17.35 -2.28
C LYS A 5 10.95 -16.19 -3.03
N SER A 6 9.63 -16.16 -3.18
CA SER A 6 8.89 -14.90 -3.12
C SER A 6 7.40 -15.16 -2.90
N SER A 7 6.96 -14.78 -1.71
CA SER A 7 5.63 -15.00 -1.17
C SER A 7 4.56 -14.28 -2.00
N GLN A 8 3.72 -15.11 -2.63
CA GLN A 8 2.26 -14.97 -2.76
C GLN A 8 1.71 -13.62 -3.28
N LYS A 9 1.32 -13.70 -4.56
CA LYS A 9 0.40 -12.83 -5.31
C LYS A 9 -0.69 -12.18 -4.43
N ALA A 10 -0.74 -10.85 -4.38
CA ALA A 10 -1.97 -10.13 -4.04
C ALA A 10 -2.69 -9.78 -5.35
N ALA A 11 -3.57 -10.69 -5.77
CA ALA A 11 -4.51 -10.43 -6.85
C ALA A 11 -5.40 -9.25 -6.44
N PHE A 12 -5.29 -8.13 -7.16
CA PHE A 12 -6.24 -7.04 -7.09
C PHE A 12 -7.61 -7.55 -7.55
N GLY A 13 -8.38 -8.01 -6.56
CA GLY A 13 -9.72 -8.53 -6.75
C GLY A 13 -10.64 -7.44 -7.24
N LYS A 14 -11.08 -7.56 -8.50
CA LYS A 14 -12.25 -6.86 -9.01
C LYS A 14 -13.48 -7.31 -8.21
N LYS A 15 -14.01 -6.46 -7.32
CA LYS A 15 -15.37 -6.60 -6.76
C LYS A 15 -16.07 -5.24 -6.70
N THR A 16 -16.91 -5.04 -7.71
CA THR A 16 -18.25 -4.42 -7.71
C THR A 16 -18.53 -3.30 -6.70
N GLY A 17 -18.54 -2.07 -7.21
CA GLY A 17 -19.67 -1.14 -7.12
C GLY A 17 -19.91 -0.46 -5.77
N GLU A 18 -19.86 0.89 -5.81
CA GLU A 18 -20.40 1.85 -4.82
C GLU A 18 -19.45 2.47 -3.80
N ILE A 19 -18.13 2.20 -3.82
CA ILE A 19 -17.16 2.95 -2.98
C ILE A 19 -15.86 3.30 -3.72
N ASP A 20 -15.91 3.37 -5.05
CA ASP A 20 -14.73 3.55 -5.91
C ASP A 20 -14.22 5.01 -5.98
N ASP A 21 -14.90 5.99 -5.39
CA ASP A 21 -14.60 7.43 -5.55
C ASP A 21 -13.65 8.03 -4.49
N VAL A 22 -13.25 7.25 -3.48
CA VAL A 22 -12.38 7.78 -2.41
C VAL A 22 -10.92 7.79 -2.89
N MET A 23 -10.48 8.93 -3.42
CA MET A 23 -9.08 9.18 -3.73
C MET A 23 -8.30 9.58 -2.48
N VAL A 24 -7.16 8.95 -2.25
CA VAL A 24 -6.24 9.25 -1.14
C VAL A 24 -4.84 9.52 -1.67
N LYS A 25 -4.04 10.30 -0.93
CA LYS A 25 -2.67 10.65 -1.29
C LYS A 25 -1.68 9.69 -0.63
N ASP A 26 -0.76 9.13 -1.40
CA ASP A 26 0.36 8.35 -0.86
C ASP A 26 1.32 9.28 -0.09
N PRO A 27 1.63 9.03 1.18
CA PRO A 27 2.49 9.91 1.98
C PRO A 27 3.99 9.83 1.63
N TYR A 28 4.40 8.88 0.79
CA TYR A 28 5.76 8.69 0.32
C TYR A 28 6.01 9.31 -1.05
N CYS A 29 5.21 8.94 -2.07
CA CYS A 29 5.41 9.41 -3.45
C CYS A 29 4.43 10.52 -3.87
N GLU A 30 3.49 10.88 -2.99
CA GLU A 30 2.58 12.01 -3.14
C GLU A 30 1.56 11.93 -4.28
N ILE A 31 1.37 10.74 -4.86
CA ILE A 31 0.35 10.53 -5.89
C ILE A 31 -1.03 10.27 -5.28
N TYR A 32 -2.07 10.69 -6.00
CA TYR A 32 -3.45 10.32 -5.66
C TYR A 32 -3.83 9.01 -6.33
N PHE A 33 -4.44 8.11 -5.57
CA PHE A 33 -4.92 6.82 -6.06
C PHE A 33 -6.21 6.44 -5.33
N ALA A 34 -6.98 5.53 -5.92
CA ALA A 34 -8.21 5.05 -5.30
C ALA A 34 -7.86 4.24 -4.04
N LYS A 35 -8.45 4.58 -2.90
CA LYS A 35 -8.17 3.96 -1.59
C LYS A 35 -8.21 2.43 -1.61
N ARG A 36 -9.14 1.87 -2.39
CA ARG A 36 -9.33 0.42 -2.61
C ARG A 36 -8.11 -0.27 -3.24
N ASP A 37 -7.37 0.48 -4.04
CA ASP A 37 -6.15 0.07 -4.74
C ASP A 37 -4.92 0.29 -3.83
N GLY A 38 -5.13 0.77 -2.60
CA GLY A 38 -4.08 1.03 -1.64
C GLY A 38 -3.64 -0.18 -0.85
N VAL A 39 -2.36 -0.21 -0.55
CA VAL A 39 -1.82 -1.01 0.55
C VAL A 39 -2.10 -0.27 1.85
N HIS A 40 -2.93 -0.86 2.70
CA HIS A 40 -3.27 -0.32 4.01
C HIS A 40 -2.22 -0.70 5.07
N LEU A 41 -1.93 0.25 5.95
CA LEU A 41 -1.07 0.08 7.11
C LEU A 41 -1.61 0.91 8.27
N ASN A 42 -1.73 0.31 9.44
CA ASN A 42 -2.04 1.04 10.66
C ASN A 42 -0.74 1.45 11.39
N ILE A 43 -0.53 2.75 11.57
CA ILE A 43 0.62 3.31 12.28
C ILE A 43 0.11 4.07 13.50
N LYS A 44 0.41 3.59 14.71
CA LYS A 44 0.00 4.23 15.98
C LYS A 44 -1.51 4.51 16.04
N GLY A 45 -2.34 3.60 15.54
CA GLY A 45 -3.80 3.76 15.50
C GLY A 45 -4.32 4.61 14.34
N LYS A 46 -3.46 5.11 13.45
CA LYS A 46 -3.86 5.85 12.24
C LYS A 46 -3.76 4.96 11.01
N ASP A 47 -4.83 4.93 10.22
CA ASP A 47 -4.85 4.23 8.95
C ASP A 47 -4.17 5.07 7.86
N VAL A 48 -3.13 4.49 7.28
CA VAL A 48 -2.32 5.06 6.20
C VAL A 48 -2.41 4.15 4.99
N TYR A 49 -2.51 4.75 3.80
CA TYR A 49 -2.65 4.02 2.54
C TYR A 49 -1.50 4.38 1.60
N PHE A 50 -0.99 3.39 0.89
CA PHE A 50 0.12 3.53 -0.06
C PHE A 50 -0.29 3.00 -1.43
N CYS A 51 0.17 3.65 -2.50
CA CYS A 51 -0.14 3.25 -3.87
C CYS A 51 0.50 1.91 -4.25
N SER A 52 1.50 1.46 -3.49
CA SER A 52 2.21 0.20 -3.72
C SER A 52 2.89 -0.30 -2.44
N LYS A 53 3.22 -1.60 -2.43
CA LYS A 53 4.00 -2.20 -1.34
C LYS A 53 5.38 -1.57 -1.23
N GLU A 54 6.00 -1.24 -2.36
CA GLU A 54 7.31 -0.59 -2.41
C GLU A 54 7.31 0.79 -1.72
N CYS A 55 6.27 1.61 -1.95
CA CYS A 55 6.14 2.91 -1.29
C CYS A 55 5.96 2.78 0.22
N LYS A 56 5.17 1.79 0.68
CA LYS A 56 5.04 1.47 2.10
C LYS A 56 6.37 1.05 2.72
N ASP A 57 7.10 0.14 2.07
CA ASP A 57 8.36 -0.39 2.61
C ASP A 57 9.42 0.73 2.70
N LYS A 58 9.56 1.56 1.65
CA LYS A 58 10.43 2.75 1.65
C LYS A 58 10.03 3.80 2.70
N PHE A 59 8.73 3.98 2.93
CA PHE A 59 8.24 4.87 3.98
C PHE A 59 8.64 4.36 5.37
N LEU A 60 8.48 3.07 5.65
CA LEU A 60 8.87 2.45 6.91
C LEU A 60 10.38 2.52 7.14
N GLU A 61 11.19 2.23 6.12
CA GLU A 61 12.65 2.37 6.19
C GLU A 61 13.08 3.78 6.59
N LYS A 62 12.44 4.82 6.01
CA LYS A 62 12.69 6.21 6.38
C LYS A 62 12.28 6.52 7.84
N GLN A 63 11.17 5.97 8.31
CA GLN A 63 10.67 6.20 9.68
C GLN A 63 11.51 5.49 10.75
N THR A 64 12.09 4.32 10.45
CA THR A 64 12.93 3.57 11.40
C THR A 64 14.33 4.17 11.63
N LYS A 65 14.75 5.14 10.81
CA LYS A 65 16.05 5.81 10.92
C LYS A 65 15.98 7.15 11.67
N GLY A 66 14.85 7.47 12.30
CA GLY A 66 14.62 8.69 13.08
C GLY A 66 14.56 8.45 14.57
#